data_AF-A0A087U5P4-F1
#
_entry.id   AF-A0A087U5P4-F1
#
_cell.length_a   1.000
_cell.length_b   1.000
_cell.length_c   1.000
_cell.angle_alpha   90.00
_cell.angle_beta   90.00
_cell.angle_gamma   90.00
#
_symmetry.space_group_name_H-M   'P 1'
#
loop_
_entity.id
_entity.type
_entity.pdbx_description
1 polymer ?
#
loop_
_entity_poly.entity_id
_entity_poly.type
_entity_poly.pdbx_seq_one_letter_code
_entity_poly.pdbx_strand_id
1 'polypeptide(L)'
;MYLWQPIPDWTVWEIVTSKHVLLWWFFSIVHGIAWMAIYSGCFIMDVTELLGVKQVYHHLKGWPKPMNLKSEGLRRFYSHMRHPSFSALAVILFIHPVMHLDRLLLAYTCTIFMLLHFKVDEIDYTYQRRMLQRKAQ
;
A
#
# COMPACT_ATOMS: atom_id res chain seq x y z
N MET A 1 1.35 12.58 -29.45
CA MET A 1 2.60 12.48 -28.66
C MET A 1 3.60 13.62 -28.94
N TYR A 2 3.24 14.65 -29.73
CA TYR A 2 4.13 15.79 -30.05
C TYR A 2 4.10 16.96 -29.04
N LEU A 3 3.12 16.99 -28.13
CA LEU A 3 2.93 18.08 -27.16
C LEU A 3 3.54 17.78 -25.77
N TRP A 4 4.12 16.59 -25.57
CA TRP A 4 4.71 16.25 -24.28
C TRP A 4 6.16 16.74 -24.25
N GLN A 5 6.44 17.73 -23.41
CA GLN A 5 7.81 18.17 -23.16
C GLN A 5 8.35 17.51 -21.89
N PRO A 6 9.58 16.97 -21.92
CA PRO A 6 10.21 16.45 -20.72
C PRO A 6 10.43 17.58 -19.72
N ILE A 7 10.00 17.33 -18.49
CA ILE A 7 10.32 18.21 -17.36
C ILE A 7 11.83 18.10 -17.12
N PRO A 8 12.54 19.22 -16.82
CA PRO A 8 13.95 19.15 -16.48
C PRO A 8 14.18 18.21 -15.29
N ASP A 9 15.28 17.47 -15.29
CA ASP A 9 15.54 16.47 -14.26
C ASP A 9 16.06 17.16 -12.98
N TRP A 10 15.14 17.53 -12.09
CA TRP A 10 15.46 18.17 -10.82
C TRP A 10 15.72 17.11 -9.74
N THR A 11 16.98 16.79 -9.55
CA THR A 11 17.44 15.90 -8.47
C THR A 11 17.56 16.66 -7.15
N VAL A 12 16.82 16.22 -6.14
CA VAL A 12 16.87 16.78 -4.78
C VAL A 12 18.08 16.23 -4.02
N TRP A 13 18.31 14.92 -4.11
CA TRP A 13 19.50 14.27 -3.58
C TRP A 13 19.90 13.04 -4.40
N GLU A 14 21.19 12.72 -4.35
CA GLU A 14 21.76 11.55 -5.01
C GLU A 14 22.79 10.90 -4.08
N ILE A 15 22.57 9.63 -3.74
CA ILE A 15 23.48 8.81 -2.94
C ILE A 15 24.15 7.80 -3.87
N VAL A 16 25.44 8.01 -4.13
CA VAL A 16 26.26 7.14 -4.99
C VAL A 16 26.43 5.76 -4.32
N THR A 17 25.55 4.83 -4.69
CA THR A 17 25.49 3.49 -4.10
C THR A 17 26.45 2.49 -4.78
N SER A 18 26.97 2.84 -5.96
CA SER A 18 27.85 1.98 -6.76
C SER A 18 29.20 1.67 -6.10
N LYS A 19 29.69 2.55 -5.22
CA LYS A 19 30.98 2.38 -4.52
C LYS A 19 30.85 1.66 -3.18
N HIS A 20 29.64 1.55 -2.64
CA HIS A 20 29.40 1.06 -1.28
C HIS A 20 28.41 -0.11 -1.29
N VAL A 21 28.95 -1.32 -1.34
CA VAL A 21 28.19 -2.58 -1.40
C VAL A 21 27.15 -2.69 -0.26
N LEU A 22 27.49 -2.24 0.94
CA LEU A 22 26.56 -2.25 2.09
C LEU A 22 25.34 -1.35 1.87
N LEU A 23 25.54 -0.14 1.35
CA LEU A 23 24.44 0.77 1.03
C LEU A 23 23.54 0.20 -0.07
N TRP A 24 24.16 -0.42 -1.09
CA TRP A 24 23.40 -1.04 -2.18
C TRP A 24 22.51 -2.19 -1.68
N TRP A 25 23.06 -3.07 -0.84
CA TRP A 25 22.27 -4.14 -0.22
C TRP A 25 21.18 -3.60 0.69
N PHE A 26 21.46 -2.57 1.49
CA PHE A 26 20.46 -1.94 2.34
C PHE A 26 19.25 -1.46 1.54
N PHE A 27 19.46 -0.63 0.51
CA PHE A 27 18.35 -0.14 -0.33
C PHE A 27 17.63 -1.29 -1.03
N SER A 28 18.35 -2.27 -1.55
CA SER A 28 17.77 -3.42 -2.26
C SER A 28 16.91 -4.30 -1.35
N ILE A 29 17.37 -4.59 -0.14
CA ILE A 29 16.63 -5.40 0.85
C ILE A 29 15.37 -4.66 1.31
N VAL A 30 15.50 -3.36 1.63
CA VAL A 30 14.35 -2.55 2.06
C VAL A 30 13.28 -2.51 0.96
N HIS A 31 13.67 -2.27 -0.29
CA HIS A 31 12.73 -2.32 -1.42
C HIS A 31 12.13 -3.72 -1.62
N GLY A 32 12.95 -4.77 -1.53
CA GLY A 32 12.49 -6.15 -1.65
C GLY A 32 11.40 -6.47 -0.62
N ILE A 33 11.63 -6.12 0.64
CA ILE A 33 10.67 -6.29 1.73
C ILE A 33 9.41 -5.46 1.48
N ALA A 34 9.56 -4.20 1.05
CA ALA A 34 8.42 -3.34 0.80
C ALA A 34 7.55 -3.84 -0.37
N TRP A 35 8.16 -4.32 -1.46
CA TRP A 35 7.44 -4.95 -2.56
C TRP A 35 6.72 -6.23 -2.13
N MET A 36 7.39 -7.09 -1.36
CA MET A 36 6.75 -8.29 -0.79
C MET A 36 5.54 -7.88 0.06
N ALA A 37 5.67 -6.86 0.91
CA ALA A 37 4.56 -6.36 1.74
C ALA A 37 3.41 -5.81 0.89
N ILE A 38 3.68 -5.11 -0.22
CA ILE A 38 2.64 -4.63 -1.15
C ILE A 38 1.87 -5.82 -1.74
N TYR A 39 2.58 -6.81 -2.27
CA TYR A 39 1.94 -7.99 -2.88
C TYR A 39 1.15 -8.80 -1.85
N SER A 40 1.72 -9.04 -0.67
CA SER A 40 1.01 -9.68 0.43
C SER A 40 -0.23 -8.89 0.83
N GLY A 41 -0.14 -7.55 0.92
CA GLY A 41 -1.28 -6.69 1.21
C GLY A 41 -2.38 -6.80 0.16
N CYS A 42 -2.04 -6.81 -1.13
CA CYS A 42 -3.00 -7.01 -2.22
C CYS A 42 -3.68 -8.38 -2.16
N PHE A 43 -2.95 -9.43 -1.77
CA PHE A 43 -3.51 -10.76 -1.60
C PHE A 43 -4.44 -10.83 -0.37
N ILE A 44 -4.00 -10.31 0.79
CA ILE A 44 -4.76 -10.30 2.04
C ILE A 44 -6.07 -9.50 1.89
N MET A 45 -6.01 -8.37 1.18
CA MET A 45 -7.17 -7.50 0.94
C MET A 45 -8.08 -8.00 -0.18
N ASP A 46 -7.73 -9.14 -0.80
CA ASP A 46 -8.44 -9.70 -1.95
C ASP A 46 -8.60 -8.70 -3.09
N VAL A 47 -7.54 -8.53 -3.88
CA VAL A 47 -7.50 -7.59 -5.01
C VAL A 47 -8.67 -7.77 -5.98
N THR A 48 -9.23 -8.98 -6.12
CA THR A 48 -10.36 -9.24 -7.02
C THR A 48 -11.67 -8.63 -6.51
N GLU A 49 -11.82 -8.50 -5.19
CA GLU A 49 -12.92 -7.79 -4.58
C GLU A 49 -12.74 -6.27 -4.69
N LEU A 50 -11.49 -5.81 -4.58
CA LEU A 50 -11.13 -4.40 -4.73
C LEU A 50 -11.36 -3.88 -6.17
N LEU A 51 -11.02 -4.70 -7.16
CA LEU A 51 -11.26 -4.43 -8.58
C LEU A 51 -12.74 -4.52 -8.97
N GLY A 52 -13.61 -5.02 -8.08
CA GLY A 52 -15.05 -5.16 -8.32
C GLY A 52 -15.43 -6.42 -9.11
N VAL A 53 -14.48 -7.26 -9.52
CA VAL A 53 -14.74 -8.50 -10.29
C VAL A 53 -15.69 -9.42 -9.52
N LYS A 54 -15.45 -9.61 -8.22
CA LYS A 54 -16.34 -10.42 -7.36
C LYS A 54 -17.74 -9.81 -7.20
N GLN A 55 -17.85 -8.48 -7.24
CA GLN A 55 -19.13 -7.79 -7.10
C GLN A 55 -20.00 -8.03 -8.34
N VAL A 56 -19.41 -7.94 -9.54
CA VAL A 56 -20.08 -8.25 -10.80
C VAL A 56 -20.47 -9.73 -10.85
N TYR A 57 -19.55 -10.63 -10.50
CA TYR A 57 -19.82 -12.07 -10.48
C TYR A 57 -20.97 -12.46 -9.54
N HIS A 58 -20.98 -11.93 -8.31
CA HIS A 58 -22.06 -12.16 -7.35
C HIS A 58 -23.40 -11.60 -7.84
N HIS A 59 -23.38 -10.42 -8.48
CA HIS A 59 -24.59 -9.83 -9.04
C HIS A 59 -25.19 -10.72 -10.13
N LEU A 60 -24.37 -11.26 -11.05
CA LEU A 60 -24.82 -12.18 -12.09
C LEU A 60 -25.39 -13.50 -11.53
N LYS A 61 -24.89 -13.95 -10.38
CA LYS A 61 -25.37 -15.17 -9.69
C LYS A 61 -26.54 -14.94 -8.73
N GLY A 62 -27.00 -13.70 -8.55
CA GLY A 62 -28.04 -13.36 -7.58
C GLY A 62 -27.60 -13.52 -6.11
N TRP A 63 -26.29 -13.52 -5.85
CA TRP A 63 -25.72 -13.68 -4.51
C TRP A 63 -25.63 -12.34 -3.77
N PRO A 64 -25.65 -12.34 -2.42
CA PRO A 64 -25.40 -11.14 -1.64
C PRO A 64 -24.00 -10.58 -1.93
N LYS A 65 -23.84 -9.26 -1.78
CA LYS A 65 -22.57 -8.56 -2.02
C LYS A 65 -21.43 -9.19 -1.19
N PRO A 66 -20.22 -9.38 -1.75
CA PRO A 66 -19.09 -9.98 -1.04
C PRO A 66 -18.79 -9.37 0.34
N MET A 67 -18.88 -8.03 0.46
CA MET A 67 -18.65 -7.32 1.71
C MET A 67 -19.67 -7.66 2.82
N ASN A 68 -20.89 -8.05 2.46
CA ASN A 68 -21.93 -8.42 3.44
C ASN A 68 -21.71 -9.82 4.03
N LEU A 69 -20.87 -10.64 3.40
CA LEU A 69 -20.51 -11.97 3.88
C LEU A 69 -19.35 -11.92 4.89
N LYS A 70 -18.70 -10.77 5.05
CA LYS A 70 -17.56 -10.57 5.96
C LYS A 70 -18.05 -10.22 7.37
N SER A 71 -17.22 -10.56 8.37
CA SER A 71 -17.51 -10.21 9.76
C SER A 71 -17.60 -8.69 9.95
N GLU A 72 -18.42 -8.25 10.90
CA GLU A 72 -18.63 -6.82 11.14
C GLU A 72 -17.34 -6.09 11.50
N GLY A 73 -16.46 -6.71 12.29
CA GLY A 73 -15.16 -6.14 12.66
C GLY A 73 -14.24 -5.96 11.45
N LEU A 74 -14.24 -6.89 10.50
CA LEU A 74 -13.45 -6.76 9.27
C LEU A 74 -14.02 -5.67 8.36
N ARG A 75 -15.35 -5.59 8.24
CA ARG A 75 -16.03 -4.54 7.47
C ARG A 75 -15.73 -3.15 8.03
N ARG A 76 -15.76 -3.00 9.36
CA ARG A 76 -15.37 -1.76 10.04
C ARG A 76 -13.92 -1.41 9.74
N PHE A 77 -12.99 -2.35 9.93
CA PHE A 77 -11.57 -2.13 9.64
C PHE A 77 -11.34 -1.65 8.21
N TYR A 78 -11.98 -2.26 7.21
CA TYR A 78 -11.86 -1.85 5.81
C TYR A 78 -12.47 -0.47 5.51
N SER A 79 -13.46 -0.03 6.29
CA SER A 79 -13.99 1.33 6.15
C SER A 79 -12.99 2.39 6.62
N HIS A 80 -12.18 2.07 7.64
CA HIS A 80 -11.18 2.96 8.21
C HIS A 80 -9.81 2.90 7.52
N MET A 81 -9.45 1.76 6.96
CA MET A 81 -8.18 1.55 6.24
C MET A 81 -8.43 0.70 4.99
N ARG A 82 -8.75 1.37 3.88
CA ARG A 82 -9.08 0.69 2.61
C ARG A 82 -7.86 0.07 1.92
N HIS A 83 -6.69 0.69 2.03
CA HIS A 83 -5.51 0.31 1.24
C HIS A 83 -4.23 0.33 2.09
N PRO A 84 -4.04 -0.63 3.02
CA PRO A 84 -2.84 -0.67 3.88
C PRO A 84 -1.52 -0.77 3.08
N SER A 85 -1.55 -1.33 1.86
CA SER A 85 -0.37 -1.44 0.99
C SER A 85 0.24 -0.07 0.61
N PHE A 86 -0.52 1.03 0.67
CA PHE A 86 0.02 2.36 0.41
C PHE A 86 1.07 2.79 1.43
N SER A 87 1.04 2.27 2.66
CA SER A 87 2.10 2.53 3.64
C SER A 87 3.45 1.99 3.15
N ALA A 88 3.46 0.76 2.61
CA ALA A 88 4.66 0.17 2.04
C ALA A 88 5.09 0.86 0.73
N LEU A 89 4.14 1.33 -0.08
CA LEU A 89 4.43 2.14 -1.26
C LEU A 89 5.13 3.46 -0.88
N ALA A 90 4.65 4.16 0.15
CA ALA A 90 5.29 5.38 0.63
C ALA A 90 6.74 5.12 1.08
N VAL A 91 7.01 3.99 1.73
CA VAL A 91 8.37 3.57 2.10
C VAL A 91 9.27 3.45 0.88
N ILE A 92 8.81 2.82 -0.21
CA ILE A 92 9.57 2.72 -1.47
C ILE A 92 9.82 4.10 -2.09
N LEU A 93 8.84 4.99 -2.01
CA LEU A 93 8.97 6.33 -2.58
C LEU A 93 10.00 7.17 -1.82
N PHE A 94 10.07 7.07 -0.49
CA PHE A 94 11.03 7.81 0.33
C PHE A 94 12.42 7.19 0.36
N ILE A 95 12.51 5.86 0.52
CA ILE A 95 13.80 5.17 0.72
C ILE A 95 14.39 4.81 -0.64
N HIS A 96 14.72 5.80 -1.46
CA HIS A 96 15.37 5.60 -2.76
C HIS A 96 16.72 6.36 -2.82
N PRO A 97 17.78 5.78 -3.39
CA PRO A 97 19.11 6.40 -3.41
C PRO A 97 19.17 7.70 -4.22
N VAL A 98 18.34 7.82 -5.27
CA VAL A 98 18.21 9.02 -6.10
C VAL A 98 16.80 9.58 -5.98
N MET A 99 16.66 10.81 -5.49
CA MET A 99 15.34 11.42 -5.33
C MET A 99 15.16 12.59 -6.27
N HIS A 100 14.23 12.42 -7.20
CA HIS A 100 13.78 13.46 -8.10
C HIS A 100 12.57 14.19 -7.49
N LEU A 101 12.32 15.42 -7.96
CA LEU A 101 11.23 16.26 -7.46
C LEU A 101 9.84 15.63 -7.65
N ASP A 102 9.60 14.97 -8.79
CA ASP A 102 8.37 14.25 -9.10
C ASP A 102 8.11 13.11 -8.11
N ARG A 103 9.14 12.32 -7.78
CA ARG A 103 9.05 11.25 -6.79
C ARG A 103 8.74 11.81 -5.40
N LEU A 104 9.37 12.93 -5.03
CA LEU A 104 9.16 13.56 -3.72
C LEU A 104 7.73 14.09 -3.59
N LEU A 105 7.22 14.74 -4.64
CA LEU A 105 5.84 15.20 -4.70
C LEU A 105 4.86 14.03 -4.60
N LEU A 106 5.13 12.93 -5.32
CA LEU A 106 4.32 11.72 -5.24
C LEU A 106 4.35 11.11 -3.84
N ALA A 107 5.53 10.99 -3.23
CA ALA A 107 5.69 10.47 -1.87
C ALA A 107 4.87 11.29 -0.87
N TYR A 108 5.01 12.61 -0.91
CA TYR A 108 4.30 13.52 -0.02
C TYR A 108 2.79 13.48 -0.22
N THR A 109 2.32 13.50 -1.47
CA THR A 109 0.90 13.39 -1.80
C THR A 109 0.32 12.07 -1.30
N CYS A 110 1.04 10.96 -1.48
CA CYS A 110 0.65 9.64 -0.98
C CYS A 110 0.56 9.64 0.56
N THR A 111 1.53 10.25 1.25
CA THR A 111 1.51 10.37 2.71
C THR A 111 0.35 11.22 3.22
N ILE A 112 0.10 12.40 2.65
CA ILE A 112 -1.05 13.23 3.03
C ILE A 112 -2.35 12.45 2.82
N PHE A 113 -2.49 11.80 1.66
CA PHE A 113 -3.66 11.00 1.37
C PHE A 113 -3.92 9.96 2.46
N MET A 114 -2.88 9.23 2.89
CA MET A 114 -2.99 8.25 3.97
C MET A 114 -3.36 8.90 5.30
N LEU A 115 -2.72 10.01 5.69
CA LEU A 115 -3.02 10.69 6.95
C LEU A 115 -4.47 11.18 7.02
N LEU A 116 -5.05 11.59 5.90
CA LEU A 116 -6.45 12.04 5.84
C LEU A 116 -7.46 10.88 5.85
N HIS A 117 -7.12 9.75 5.23
CA HIS A 117 -8.06 8.65 4.99
C HIS A 117 -7.93 7.49 5.98
N PHE A 118 -6.76 7.29 6.60
CA PHE A 118 -6.56 6.23 7.57
C PHE A 118 -7.04 6.69 8.93
N LYS A 119 -8.25 6.23 9.30
CA LYS A 119 -8.92 6.56 10.57
C LYS A 119 -9.01 5.34 11.48
N VAL A 120 -7.88 4.70 11.73
CA VAL A 120 -7.83 3.44 12.50
C VAL A 120 -7.98 3.75 13.99
N ASP A 121 -8.97 3.10 14.61
CA ASP A 121 -9.25 3.25 16.04
C ASP A 121 -8.67 2.10 16.89
N GLU A 122 -8.70 2.26 18.21
CA GLU A 122 -8.33 1.21 19.17
C GLU A 122 -9.19 -0.07 19.03
N ILE A 123 -10.46 0.08 18.64
CA ILE A 123 -11.38 -1.05 18.41
C ILE A 123 -10.89 -1.91 17.23
N ASP A 124 -10.36 -1.29 16.19
CA ASP A 124 -9.82 -2.00 15.03
C ASP A 124 -8.52 -2.73 15.39
N TYR A 125 -7.66 -2.09 16.19
CA TYR A 125 -6.44 -2.71 16.70
C TYR A 125 -6.75 -3.95 17.56
N THR A 126 -7.67 -3.83 18.51
CA THR A 126 -8.08 -4.96 19.37
C THR A 126 -8.76 -6.08 18.58
N TYR A 127 -9.49 -5.75 17.51
CA TYR A 127 -10.02 -6.75 16.58
C TYR A 127 -8.91 -7.53 15.86
N GLN A 128 -7.92 -6.85 15.28
CA GLN A 128 -6.79 -7.51 14.61
C GLN A 128 -5.98 -8.37 15.57
N ARG A 129 -5.70 -7.88 16.79
CA ARG A 129 -5.01 -8.65 17.83
C ARG A 129 -5.74 -9.95 18.17
N ARG A 130 -7.07 -9.92 18.33
CA ARG A 130 -7.88 -11.12 18.58
C ARG A 130 -7.81 -12.10 17.41
N MET A 131 -7.82 -11.62 16.16
CA MET A 131 -7.71 -12.47 14.98
C MET A 131 -6.34 -13.14 14.86
N LEU A 132 -5.26 -12.44 15.22
CA LEU A 132 -3.92 -13.01 15.28
C LEU A 132 -3.82 -14.11 16.34
N GLN A 133 -4.37 -13.88 17.54
CA GLN A 133 -4.39 -14.88 18.61
C GLN A 133 -5.15 -16.15 18.19
N ARG A 134 -6.29 -16.00 17.52
CA ARG A 134 -7.07 -17.13 17.00
C ARG A 134 -6.35 -17.94 15.92
N LYS A 135 -5.46 -17.31 15.13
CA LYS A 135 -4.66 -18.01 14.11
C LYS A 135 -3.44 -18.73 14.70
N ALA A 136 -3.01 -18.34 15.90
CA ALA A 136 -1.88 -18.93 16.60
C ALA A 136 -2.26 -20.15 17.47
N GLN A 137 -3.56 -20.36 17.68
CA GLN A 137 -4.15 -21.56 18.28
C GLN A 137 -4.44 -22.59 17.20
#